data_AF-A0A1M7HCE1-F1
#
_entry.id   AF-A0A1M7HCE1-F1
#
_cell.length_a   1.000
_cell.length_b   1.000
_cell.length_c   1.000
_cell.angle_alpha   90.00
_cell.angle_beta   90.00
_cell.angle_gamma   90.00
#
_symmetry.space_group_name_H-M   'P 1'
#
loop_
_entity.id
_entity.type
_entity.pdbx_description
1 polymer ?
#
loop_
_entity_poly.entity_id
_entity_poly.type
_entity_poly.pdbx_seq_one_letter_code
_entity_poly.pdbx_strand_id
1 'polypeptide(L)'
;MDAKKLRDYREKLFRDVYSGVIPDRFPVSDGLSPEFLIEYAGKDFLITQYQYTAELLIEIGEKAMELVRGDNFAMAWARNPISLMFQKSKSFVMSKTGMIQHPEISGLEEEEYDEFIKNPFDFIVEKIMPRYNAALDADPVTRSINFTRIVFAQMDQQRAFDIANNYLIEKYGFFSPPPGTMGLQMIPFDFLADFCRGFTKIVLDIKRCPEKVLEAVEALMPMAIWMGMTPEVSIFGANMIMTHMPTFLNQKDFEKFYWPTFYKLCYICAERGQAVWIFCEDDWTRYIDYLQELPPGTRLHMEYGDPKLFKEKLGKKMVLSGFYPITLLKTGTKQQCIDKAKELIDILAPGGNYIFGFDKHAMSINDINPENYVAVMEYVLENAKYENPGRPVTTEKREDAVKKFSHEYPPFKSKYIVPFEEFIKDYPVVDERVVPYMKTAYEKYTGMVIPYLFIL
;
A
#
# COMPACT_ATOMS: atom_id res chain seq x y z
N MET A 1 -22.13 14.30 -17.77
CA MET A 1 -21.82 12.99 -18.38
C MET A 1 -22.46 11.92 -17.50
N ASP A 2 -23.07 10.87 -18.06
CA ASP A 2 -23.57 9.77 -17.20
C ASP A 2 -22.38 9.07 -16.49
N ALA A 3 -22.65 8.45 -15.34
CA ALA A 3 -21.60 7.90 -14.47
C ALA A 3 -20.71 6.87 -15.19
N LYS A 4 -21.30 6.05 -16.08
CA LYS A 4 -20.55 5.05 -16.84
C LYS A 4 -19.57 5.72 -17.81
N LYS A 5 -20.02 6.69 -18.61
CA LYS A 5 -19.15 7.44 -19.52
C LYS A 5 -18.06 8.20 -18.76
N LEU A 6 -18.37 8.70 -17.56
CA LEU A 6 -17.38 9.36 -16.70
C LEU A 6 -16.31 8.40 -16.21
N ARG A 7 -16.71 7.19 -15.80
CA ARG A 7 -15.77 6.12 -15.45
C ARG A 7 -14.89 5.72 -16.63
N ASP A 8 -15.49 5.49 -17.79
CA ASP A 8 -14.74 5.10 -19.01
C ASP A 8 -13.73 6.19 -19.40
N TYR A 9 -14.10 7.47 -19.25
CA TYR A 9 -13.21 8.61 -19.46
C TYR A 9 -12.06 8.63 -18.45
N ARG A 10 -12.35 8.50 -17.15
CA ARG A 10 -11.33 8.47 -16.09
C ARG A 10 -10.38 7.29 -16.25
N GLU A 11 -10.90 6.12 -16.58
CA GLU A 11 -10.10 4.92 -16.91
C GLU A 11 -9.14 5.20 -18.07
N LYS A 12 -9.59 5.88 -19.13
CA LYS A 12 -8.71 6.31 -20.23
C LYS A 12 -7.57 7.21 -19.72
N LEU A 13 -7.84 8.18 -18.84
CA LEU A 13 -6.80 9.07 -18.31
C LEU A 13 -5.70 8.27 -17.60
N PHE A 14 -6.07 7.33 -16.73
CA PHE A 14 -5.10 6.47 -16.03
C PHE A 14 -4.39 5.53 -17.01
N ARG A 15 -5.09 4.97 -18.00
CA ARG A 15 -4.50 4.09 -19.01
C ARG A 15 -3.43 4.82 -19.82
N ASP A 16 -3.71 6.05 -20.24
CA ASP A 16 -2.78 6.86 -21.01
C ASP A 16 -1.52 7.14 -20.18
N VAL A 17 -1.66 7.65 -18.96
CA VAL A 17 -0.50 7.88 -18.05
C VAL A 17 0.28 6.59 -17.82
N TYR A 18 -0.41 5.51 -17.49
CA TYR A 18 0.23 4.22 -17.21
C TYR A 18 0.77 3.52 -18.45
N SER A 19 0.46 3.96 -19.67
CA SER A 19 1.09 3.47 -20.90
C SER A 19 2.16 4.41 -21.45
N GLY A 20 2.44 5.53 -20.77
CA GLY A 20 3.42 6.51 -21.22
C GLY A 20 2.89 7.38 -22.37
N VAL A 21 1.58 7.60 -22.41
CA VAL A 21 0.89 8.49 -23.35
C VAL A 21 0.41 9.72 -22.58
N ILE A 22 0.55 10.91 -23.15
CA ILE A 22 0.01 12.14 -22.57
C ILE A 22 -1.53 12.05 -22.60
N PRO A 23 -2.22 12.04 -21.46
CA PRO A 23 -3.69 11.96 -21.41
C PRO A 23 -4.34 13.27 -21.87
N ASP A 24 -5.67 13.27 -22.03
CA ASP A 24 -6.44 14.50 -22.33
C ASP A 24 -6.26 15.57 -21.24
N ARG A 25 -6.14 15.14 -19.99
CA ARG A 25 -5.75 15.90 -18.80
C ARG A 25 -5.05 14.99 -17.81
N PHE A 26 -4.22 15.50 -16.91
CA PHE A 26 -3.67 14.62 -15.88
C PHE A 26 -4.79 14.11 -14.94
N PRO A 27 -4.70 12.87 -14.44
CA PRO A 27 -5.58 12.38 -13.37
C PRO A 27 -5.36 13.13 -12.07
N VAL A 28 -6.40 13.23 -11.25
CA VAL A 28 -6.38 13.91 -9.95
C VAL A 28 -6.81 12.90 -8.87
N SER A 29 -6.09 12.81 -7.77
CA SER A 29 -6.46 11.98 -6.61
C SER A 29 -6.76 12.86 -5.40
N ASP A 30 -7.77 12.48 -4.63
CA ASP A 30 -8.09 13.13 -3.34
C ASP A 30 -7.06 12.76 -2.26
N GLY A 31 -6.98 13.59 -1.21
CA GLY A 31 -6.08 13.42 -0.05
C GLY A 31 -6.84 13.24 1.26
N LEU A 32 -7.97 12.52 1.26
CA LEU A 32 -8.84 12.37 2.44
C LEU A 32 -8.88 10.90 2.89
N SER A 33 -8.62 10.66 4.17
CA SER A 33 -8.70 9.32 4.78
C SER A 33 -10.13 8.97 5.25
N PRO A 34 -10.45 7.69 5.50
CA PRO A 34 -11.73 7.31 6.12
C PRO A 34 -11.98 8.02 7.47
N GLU A 35 -10.95 8.19 8.29
CA GLU A 35 -11.00 8.88 9.58
C GLU A 35 -11.54 10.30 9.43
N PHE A 36 -10.97 11.05 8.48
CA PHE A 36 -11.43 12.40 8.15
C PHE A 36 -12.89 12.39 7.67
N LEU A 37 -13.25 11.45 6.77
CA LEU A 37 -14.58 11.39 6.19
C LEU A 37 -15.65 11.06 7.25
N ILE A 38 -15.34 10.20 8.22
CA ILE A 38 -16.21 9.88 9.36
C ILE A 38 -16.50 11.15 10.17
N GLU A 39 -15.45 11.90 10.55
CA GLU A 39 -15.61 13.14 11.31
C GLU A 39 -16.38 14.21 10.51
N TYR A 40 -16.10 14.33 9.21
CA TYR A 40 -16.79 15.27 8.33
C TYR A 40 -18.29 14.95 8.18
N ALA A 41 -18.67 13.67 8.24
CA ALA A 41 -20.06 13.24 8.29
C ALA A 41 -20.74 13.49 9.65
N GLY A 42 -20.05 14.13 10.60
CA GLY A 42 -20.57 14.43 11.93
C GLY A 42 -20.70 13.19 12.82
N LYS A 43 -20.00 12.10 12.47
CA LYS A 43 -20.00 10.86 13.24
C LYS A 43 -18.83 10.87 14.22
N ASP A 44 -19.01 10.19 15.35
CA ASP A 44 -17.93 9.99 16.32
C ASP A 44 -16.94 8.95 15.76
N PHE A 45 -15.70 9.37 15.53
CA PHE A 45 -14.68 8.51 14.94
C PHE A 45 -14.41 7.25 15.77
N LEU A 46 -14.29 7.37 17.10
CA LEU A 46 -13.99 6.24 17.98
C LEU A 46 -15.13 5.21 17.94
N ILE A 47 -16.37 5.65 18.11
CA ILE A 47 -17.53 4.74 18.14
C ILE A 47 -17.74 4.09 16.77
N THR A 48 -17.60 4.86 15.69
CA THR A 48 -17.87 4.40 14.31
C THR A 48 -17.00 3.20 13.92
N GLN A 49 -15.74 3.16 14.35
CA GLN A 49 -14.82 2.06 14.04
C GLN A 49 -15.26 0.70 14.62
N TYR A 50 -16.17 0.66 15.61
CA TYR A 50 -16.70 -0.58 16.19
C TYR A 50 -18.03 -1.04 15.58
N GLN A 51 -18.55 -0.32 14.57
CA GLN A 51 -19.89 -0.57 14.03
C GLN A 51 -19.99 -0.32 12.52
N TYR A 52 -18.90 -0.53 11.79
CA TYR A 52 -18.93 -0.40 10.34
C TYR A 52 -19.99 -1.31 9.72
N THR A 53 -20.95 -0.71 9.04
CA THR A 53 -21.87 -1.40 8.11
C THR A 53 -21.76 -0.75 6.73
N ALA A 54 -22.19 -1.47 5.69
CA ALA A 54 -22.19 -0.92 4.34
C ALA A 54 -23.06 0.34 4.26
N GLU A 55 -24.22 0.36 4.92
CA GLU A 55 -25.15 1.50 4.92
C GLU A 55 -24.53 2.73 5.59
N LEU A 56 -23.86 2.54 6.73
CA LEU A 56 -23.17 3.63 7.43
C LEU A 56 -22.01 4.19 6.60
N LEU A 57 -21.21 3.32 5.98
CA LEU A 57 -20.10 3.72 5.12
C LEU A 57 -20.60 4.42 3.85
N ILE A 58 -21.72 3.98 3.27
CA ILE A 58 -22.37 4.68 2.14
C ILE A 58 -22.85 6.06 2.60
N GLU A 59 -23.51 6.19 3.77
CA GLU A 59 -23.92 7.49 4.31
C GLU A 59 -22.72 8.46 4.43
N ILE A 60 -21.62 7.98 5.00
CA ILE A 60 -20.37 8.75 5.13
C ILE A 60 -19.81 9.14 3.75
N GLY A 61 -19.75 8.18 2.82
CA GLY A 61 -19.23 8.41 1.48
C GLY A 61 -20.11 9.32 0.61
N GLU A 62 -21.42 9.29 0.77
CA GLU A 62 -22.34 10.24 0.13
C GLU A 62 -22.07 11.66 0.62
N LYS A 63 -21.88 11.83 1.93
CA LYS A 63 -21.52 13.13 2.52
C LYS A 63 -20.14 13.61 2.04
N ALA A 64 -19.20 12.68 1.85
CA ALA A 64 -17.87 12.97 1.31
C ALA A 64 -17.91 13.63 -0.08
N MET A 65 -18.95 13.39 -0.88
CA MET A 65 -19.06 13.96 -2.23
C MET A 65 -19.23 15.48 -2.25
N GLU A 66 -19.52 16.11 -1.12
CA GLU A 66 -19.43 17.57 -0.98
C GLU A 66 -17.98 18.06 -1.16
N LEU A 67 -16.99 17.23 -0.80
CA LEU A 67 -15.55 17.54 -0.84
C LEU A 67 -14.80 16.86 -1.98
N VAL A 68 -15.10 15.58 -2.23
CA VAL A 68 -14.37 14.73 -3.18
C VAL A 68 -14.51 15.28 -4.60
N ARG A 69 -13.39 15.34 -5.32
CA ARG A 69 -13.33 15.86 -6.71
C ARG A 69 -12.45 15.01 -7.63
N GLY A 70 -11.65 14.11 -7.08
CA GLY A 70 -10.70 13.28 -7.78
C GLY A 70 -11.34 12.30 -8.77
N ASP A 71 -10.46 11.62 -9.48
CA ASP A 71 -10.83 10.63 -10.50
C ASP A 71 -10.94 9.22 -9.95
N ASN A 72 -10.38 8.98 -8.77
CA ASN A 72 -10.53 7.75 -8.00
C ASN A 72 -11.18 8.06 -6.64
N PHE A 73 -11.69 7.02 -6.00
CA PHE A 73 -12.22 7.10 -4.65
C PHE A 73 -12.01 5.77 -3.95
N ALA A 74 -11.52 5.80 -2.71
CA ALA A 74 -11.47 4.64 -1.86
C ALA A 74 -11.48 5.06 -0.39
N MET A 75 -12.46 4.56 0.37
CA MET A 75 -12.29 4.42 1.81
C MET A 75 -11.45 3.16 2.04
N ALA A 76 -10.18 3.32 2.39
CA ALA A 76 -9.23 2.23 2.53
C ALA A 76 -8.33 2.43 3.75
N TRP A 77 -7.55 1.40 4.11
CA TRP A 77 -6.56 1.44 5.20
C TRP A 77 -7.10 1.61 6.62
N ALA A 78 -8.41 1.62 6.80
CA ALA A 78 -9.03 1.64 8.12
C ALA A 78 -8.63 0.39 8.92
N ARG A 79 -7.98 0.61 10.07
CA ARG A 79 -7.65 -0.47 11.01
C ARG A 79 -8.93 -0.97 11.69
N ASN A 80 -8.93 -2.25 12.08
CA ASN A 80 -10.10 -2.90 12.67
C ASN A 80 -9.94 -3.06 14.19
N PRO A 81 -10.53 -2.18 15.02
CA PRO A 81 -10.35 -2.29 16.47
C PRO A 81 -11.02 -3.51 17.10
N ILE A 82 -12.06 -4.08 16.46
CA ILE A 82 -12.68 -5.33 16.92
C ILE A 82 -11.68 -6.48 16.80
N SER A 83 -10.97 -6.55 15.67
CA SER A 83 -9.87 -7.50 15.46
C SER A 83 -8.77 -7.30 16.51
N LEU A 84 -8.32 -6.06 16.73
CA LEU A 84 -7.27 -5.72 17.71
C LEU A 84 -7.67 -6.14 19.14
N MET A 85 -8.94 -5.96 19.50
CA MET A 85 -9.50 -6.42 20.77
C MET A 85 -9.40 -7.94 20.92
N PHE A 86 -9.77 -8.70 19.89
CA PHE A 86 -9.65 -10.17 19.92
C PHE A 86 -8.21 -10.65 19.89
N GLN A 87 -7.31 -9.91 19.23
CA GLN A 87 -5.86 -10.14 19.25
C GLN A 87 -5.25 -9.89 20.64
N LYS A 88 -5.88 -9.02 21.46
CA LYS A 88 -5.22 -8.38 22.60
C LYS A 88 -3.88 -7.77 22.13
N SER A 89 -3.97 -7.00 21.04
CA SER A 89 -2.79 -6.48 20.34
C SER A 89 -1.97 -5.57 21.25
N LYS A 90 -0.65 -5.73 21.17
CA LYS A 90 0.37 -4.87 21.77
C LYS A 90 1.11 -4.04 20.71
N SER A 91 1.12 -4.53 19.47
CA SER A 91 1.73 -3.87 18.30
C SER A 91 0.85 -2.75 17.76
N PHE A 92 -0.48 -2.80 17.94
CA PHE A 92 -1.39 -1.74 17.52
C PHE A 92 -2.32 -1.38 18.68
N VAL A 93 -2.21 -0.13 19.14
CA VAL A 93 -2.89 0.34 20.35
C VAL A 93 -3.74 1.56 20.04
N MET A 94 -5.02 1.46 20.38
CA MET A 94 -5.98 2.57 20.25
C MET A 94 -5.78 3.59 21.37
N SER A 95 -5.63 4.85 20.99
CA SER A 95 -5.62 6.00 21.90
C SER A 95 -7.03 6.43 22.30
N LYS A 96 -7.14 7.34 23.28
CA LYS A 96 -8.44 7.87 23.74
C LYS A 96 -9.22 8.62 22.66
N THR A 97 -8.56 9.09 21.61
CA THR A 97 -9.19 9.79 20.49
C THR A 97 -9.65 8.83 19.37
N GLY A 98 -9.44 7.52 19.53
CA GLY A 98 -9.75 6.52 18.50
C GLY A 98 -8.64 6.27 17.49
N MET A 99 -7.58 7.08 17.48
CA MET A 99 -6.43 6.86 16.61
C MET A 99 -5.65 5.62 17.07
N ILE A 100 -5.36 4.72 16.14
CA ILE A 100 -4.57 3.50 16.37
C ILE A 100 -3.12 3.77 16.02
N GLN A 101 -2.22 3.52 16.96
CA GLN A 101 -0.78 3.75 16.81
C GLN A 101 -0.02 2.44 16.89
N HIS A 102 1.13 2.39 16.22
CA HIS A 102 2.08 1.30 16.31
C HIS A 102 3.21 1.67 17.29
N PRO A 103 3.11 1.33 18.59
CA PRO A 103 4.21 1.56 19.52
C PRO A 103 5.46 0.79 19.10
N GLU A 104 6.63 1.36 19.42
CA GLU A 104 7.89 0.65 19.28
C GLU A 104 7.88 -0.62 20.14
N ILE A 105 7.98 -1.76 19.48
CA ILE A 105 8.03 -3.09 20.09
C ILE A 105 9.01 -3.97 19.29
N SER A 106 9.54 -4.99 19.94
CA SER A 106 10.51 -5.90 19.35
C SER A 106 10.07 -7.34 19.60
N GLY A 107 9.88 -8.07 18.50
CA GLY A 107 9.48 -9.46 18.47
C GLY A 107 10.62 -10.39 18.11
N LEU A 108 11.79 -9.87 17.72
CA LEU A 108 13.00 -10.61 17.39
C LEU A 108 14.14 -10.14 18.31
N GLU A 109 14.74 -11.08 19.04
CA GLU A 109 15.95 -10.80 19.84
C GLU A 109 17.25 -11.10 19.08
N GLU A 110 18.37 -10.52 19.52
CA GLU A 110 19.66 -10.59 18.82
C GLU A 110 20.16 -12.04 18.69
N GLU A 111 19.92 -12.85 19.72
CA GLU A 111 20.30 -14.26 19.77
C GLU A 111 19.44 -15.14 18.84
N GLU A 112 18.29 -14.64 18.38
CA GLU A 112 17.32 -15.40 17.58
C GLU A 112 17.48 -15.20 16.07
N TYR A 113 18.40 -14.33 15.62
CA TYR A 113 18.66 -14.11 14.19
C TYR A 113 18.92 -15.41 13.42
N ASP A 114 19.76 -16.30 13.95
CA ASP A 114 20.15 -17.54 13.26
C ASP A 114 18.96 -18.51 13.12
N GLU A 115 17.95 -18.39 13.99
CA GLU A 115 16.70 -19.14 13.89
C GLU A 115 15.76 -18.48 12.89
N PHE A 116 15.59 -17.15 12.98
CA PHE A 116 14.78 -16.36 12.06
C PHE A 116 15.22 -16.54 10.60
N ILE A 117 16.53 -16.49 10.31
CA ILE A 117 17.11 -16.62 8.97
C ILE A 117 16.76 -17.95 8.29
N LYS A 118 16.56 -19.03 9.07
CA LYS A 118 16.24 -20.36 8.50
C LYS A 118 14.87 -20.39 7.83
N ASN A 119 13.88 -19.75 8.45
CA ASN A 119 12.54 -19.61 7.90
C ASN A 119 11.84 -18.42 8.58
N PRO A 120 11.94 -17.21 7.99
CA PRO A 120 11.35 -16.01 8.60
C PRO A 120 9.85 -16.14 8.83
N PHE A 121 9.11 -16.73 7.89
CA PHE A 121 7.67 -16.87 7.99
C PHE A 121 7.25 -17.75 9.17
N ASP A 122 7.85 -18.95 9.29
CA ASP A 122 7.57 -19.86 10.39
C ASP A 122 7.92 -19.21 11.74
N PHE A 123 9.07 -18.52 11.83
CA PHE A 123 9.47 -17.77 13.03
C PHE A 123 8.47 -16.67 13.38
N ILE A 124 7.98 -15.91 12.39
CA ILE A 124 7.01 -14.84 12.61
C ILE A 124 5.73 -15.43 13.21
N VAL A 125 5.16 -16.47 12.60
CA VAL A 125 3.91 -17.09 13.04
C VAL A 125 4.06 -17.77 14.40
N GLU A 126 5.21 -18.38 14.69
CA GLU A 126 5.44 -19.12 15.93
C GLU A 126 5.82 -18.24 17.12
N LYS A 127 6.56 -17.14 16.89
CA LYS A 127 7.15 -16.34 17.97
C LYS A 127 6.72 -14.90 17.95
N ILE A 128 6.89 -14.19 16.83
CA ILE A 128 6.59 -12.75 16.77
C ILE A 128 5.10 -12.50 16.98
N MET A 129 4.26 -13.25 16.26
CA MET A 129 2.81 -13.10 16.30
C MET A 129 2.22 -13.32 17.70
N PRO A 130 2.55 -14.41 18.44
CA PRO A 130 2.13 -14.57 19.84
C PRO A 130 2.69 -13.50 20.80
N ARG A 131 3.93 -13.02 20.58
CA ARG A 131 4.52 -11.95 21.41
C ARG A 131 3.71 -10.66 21.32
N TYR A 132 3.32 -10.29 20.11
CA TYR A 132 2.57 -9.06 19.83
C TYR A 132 1.07 -9.19 20.11
N ASN A 133 0.49 -10.38 19.92
CA ASN A 133 -0.94 -10.63 20.07
C ASN A 133 -1.15 -11.68 21.15
N ALA A 134 -1.33 -11.24 22.40
CA ALA A 134 -1.37 -12.14 23.55
C ALA A 134 -2.51 -13.17 23.50
N ALA A 135 -3.55 -12.94 22.69
CA ALA A 135 -4.62 -13.91 22.46
C ALA A 135 -4.18 -15.12 21.62
N LEU A 136 -3.07 -15.00 20.89
CA LEU A 136 -2.44 -16.06 20.09
C LEU A 136 -1.41 -16.88 20.89
N ASP A 137 -0.97 -16.38 22.05
CA ASP A 137 -0.12 -17.10 23.03
C ASP A 137 -0.98 -17.85 24.07
N ALA A 138 -2.07 -18.45 23.62
CA ALA A 138 -3.00 -19.20 24.47
C ALA A 138 -2.91 -20.70 24.20
N ASP A 139 -3.60 -21.50 25.02
CA ASP A 139 -3.76 -22.93 24.75
C ASP A 139 -4.38 -23.18 23.36
N PRO A 140 -4.15 -24.34 22.73
CA PRO A 140 -4.54 -24.57 21.34
C PRO A 140 -6.03 -24.31 21.05
N VAL A 141 -6.93 -24.60 21.99
CA VAL A 141 -8.37 -24.41 21.80
C VAL A 141 -8.72 -22.93 21.87
N THR A 142 -8.27 -22.24 22.92
CA THR A 142 -8.50 -20.80 23.08
C THR A 142 -7.90 -19.98 21.93
N ARG A 143 -6.68 -20.32 21.52
CA ARG A 143 -6.00 -19.70 20.36
C ARG A 143 -6.83 -19.86 19.08
N SER A 144 -7.35 -21.06 18.80
CA SER A 144 -8.15 -21.32 17.60
C SER A 144 -9.46 -20.52 17.59
N ILE A 145 -10.11 -20.40 18.74
CA ILE A 145 -11.33 -19.60 18.90
C ILE A 145 -11.02 -18.11 18.67
N ASN A 146 -9.95 -17.59 19.28
CA ASN A 146 -9.55 -16.18 19.11
C ASN A 146 -9.16 -15.88 17.66
N PHE A 147 -8.34 -16.74 17.04
CA PHE A 147 -7.97 -16.61 15.63
C PHE A 147 -9.19 -16.58 14.72
N THR A 148 -10.18 -17.46 14.94
CA THR A 148 -11.43 -17.46 14.18
C THR A 148 -12.19 -16.14 14.31
N ARG A 149 -12.26 -15.56 15.53
CA ARG A 149 -12.89 -14.25 15.76
C ARG A 149 -12.16 -13.12 15.05
N ILE A 150 -10.83 -13.15 15.05
CA ILE A 150 -9.96 -12.18 14.36
C ILE A 150 -10.25 -12.21 12.85
N VAL A 151 -10.20 -13.40 12.25
CA VAL A 151 -10.48 -13.60 10.82
C VAL A 151 -11.87 -13.09 10.46
N PHE A 152 -12.90 -13.48 11.21
CA PHE A 152 -14.28 -13.03 10.93
C PHE A 152 -14.47 -11.52 11.10
N ALA A 153 -13.88 -10.91 12.14
CA ALA A 153 -13.95 -9.47 12.33
C ALA A 153 -13.35 -8.71 11.14
N GLN A 154 -12.18 -9.15 10.66
CA GLN A 154 -11.52 -8.54 9.50
C GLN A 154 -12.32 -8.75 8.21
N MET A 155 -12.79 -9.96 7.95
CA MET A 155 -13.59 -10.27 6.76
C MET A 155 -14.90 -9.49 6.73
N ASP A 156 -15.58 -9.34 7.87
CA ASP A 156 -16.84 -8.61 7.95
C ASP A 156 -16.63 -7.11 7.71
N GLN A 157 -15.58 -6.52 8.31
CA GLN A 157 -15.19 -5.13 8.01
C GLN A 157 -14.88 -4.97 6.53
N GLN A 158 -13.99 -5.80 5.96
CA GLN A 158 -13.59 -5.68 4.56
C GLN A 158 -14.80 -5.76 3.63
N ARG A 159 -15.73 -6.70 3.89
CA ARG A 159 -16.97 -6.84 3.13
C ARG A 159 -17.83 -5.56 3.19
N ALA A 160 -17.95 -4.92 4.36
CA ALA A 160 -18.71 -3.67 4.49
C ALA A 160 -18.09 -2.54 3.67
N PHE A 161 -16.77 -2.40 3.71
CA PHE A 161 -16.03 -1.42 2.91
C PHE A 161 -16.11 -1.70 1.41
N ASP A 162 -15.99 -2.95 0.98
CA ASP A 162 -16.08 -3.34 -0.43
C ASP A 162 -17.45 -2.99 -1.02
N ILE A 163 -18.54 -3.31 -0.29
CA ILE A 163 -19.90 -2.98 -0.73
C ILE A 163 -20.07 -1.46 -0.87
N ALA A 164 -19.65 -0.70 0.14
CA ALA A 164 -19.80 0.76 0.14
C ALA A 164 -18.95 1.43 -0.95
N ASN A 165 -17.68 1.05 -1.08
CA ASN A 165 -16.79 1.58 -2.11
C ASN A 165 -17.32 1.26 -3.51
N ASN A 166 -17.73 0.02 -3.79
CA ASN A 166 -18.26 -0.35 -5.10
C ASN A 166 -19.53 0.45 -5.45
N TYR A 167 -20.43 0.63 -4.49
CA TYR A 167 -21.62 1.46 -4.69
C TYR A 167 -21.26 2.90 -5.09
N LEU A 168 -20.35 3.55 -4.36
CA LEU A 168 -19.93 4.94 -4.61
C LEU A 168 -19.16 5.06 -5.94
N ILE A 169 -18.28 4.10 -6.23
CA ILE A 169 -17.53 4.04 -7.50
C ILE A 169 -18.49 3.97 -8.69
N GLU A 170 -19.50 3.11 -8.63
CA GLU A 170 -20.49 2.96 -9.70
C GLU A 170 -21.39 4.19 -9.84
N LYS A 171 -21.88 4.73 -8.72
CA LYS A 171 -22.80 5.86 -8.70
C LYS A 171 -22.17 7.15 -9.23
N TYR A 172 -20.92 7.42 -8.85
CA TYR A 172 -20.20 8.65 -9.20
C TYR A 172 -19.19 8.48 -10.34
N GLY A 173 -19.07 7.28 -10.89
CA GLY A 173 -18.22 6.97 -12.04
C GLY A 173 -16.74 7.15 -11.75
N PHE A 174 -16.26 6.76 -10.57
CA PHE A 174 -14.83 6.81 -10.23
C PHE A 174 -14.05 5.70 -10.96
N PHE A 175 -12.79 5.96 -11.24
CA PHE A 175 -11.84 4.93 -11.62
C PHE A 175 -11.47 4.10 -10.39
N SER A 176 -11.38 2.79 -10.59
CA SER A 176 -10.83 1.84 -9.63
C SER A 176 -10.07 0.76 -10.39
N PRO A 177 -8.90 0.32 -9.92
CA PRO A 177 -8.18 -0.80 -10.53
C PRO A 177 -9.03 -2.09 -10.45
N PRO A 178 -8.92 -3.00 -11.44
CA PRO A 178 -9.64 -4.26 -11.39
C PRO A 178 -9.32 -5.08 -10.12
N PRO A 179 -10.29 -5.82 -9.57
CA PRO A 179 -10.05 -6.69 -8.41
C PRO A 179 -8.87 -7.64 -8.64
N GLY A 180 -8.06 -7.85 -7.60
CA GLY A 180 -6.92 -8.78 -7.66
C GLY A 180 -5.68 -8.25 -8.38
N THR A 181 -5.64 -6.98 -8.80
CA THR A 181 -4.48 -6.37 -9.48
C THR A 181 -3.63 -5.45 -8.59
N MET A 182 -4.12 -5.15 -7.39
CA MET A 182 -3.40 -4.39 -6.37
C MET A 182 -2.86 -5.34 -5.31
N GLY A 183 -1.58 -5.20 -4.96
CA GLY A 183 -0.94 -5.99 -3.91
C GLY A 183 -0.13 -5.11 -2.97
N LEU A 184 0.07 -5.56 -1.73
CA LEU A 184 1.05 -4.97 -0.82
C LEU A 184 2.40 -5.62 -1.07
N GLN A 185 3.45 -4.82 -1.19
CA GLN A 185 4.81 -5.31 -1.37
C GLN A 185 5.64 -4.96 -0.16
N MET A 186 5.95 -5.98 0.61
CA MET A 186 6.88 -5.92 1.73
C MET A 186 8.30 -5.62 1.24
N ILE A 187 8.97 -4.65 1.86
CA ILE A 187 10.41 -4.41 1.68
C ILE A 187 11.15 -5.07 2.85
N PRO A 188 12.12 -5.96 2.62
CA PRO A 188 12.71 -6.76 3.68
C PRO A 188 13.31 -5.96 4.83
N PHE A 189 14.01 -4.86 4.54
CA PHE A 189 14.63 -4.04 5.59
C PHE A 189 13.59 -3.25 6.39
N ASP A 190 12.59 -2.63 5.72
CA ASP A 190 11.47 -1.98 6.43
C ASP A 190 10.72 -2.98 7.29
N PHE A 191 10.39 -4.15 6.76
CA PHE A 191 9.65 -5.17 7.51
C PHE A 191 10.44 -5.73 8.71
N LEU A 192 11.75 -5.93 8.54
CA LEU A 192 12.62 -6.32 9.64
C LEU A 192 12.65 -5.23 10.72
N ALA A 193 12.66 -3.95 10.34
CA ALA A 193 12.64 -2.83 11.27
C ALA A 193 11.29 -2.68 11.97
N ASP A 194 10.20 -2.57 11.21
CA ASP A 194 8.88 -2.21 11.71
C ASP A 194 8.21 -3.35 12.47
N PHE A 195 8.33 -4.58 11.97
CA PHE A 195 7.50 -5.68 12.44
C PHE A 195 8.26 -6.79 13.14
N CYS A 196 9.58 -6.85 13.03
CA CYS A 196 10.37 -7.91 13.66
C CYS A 196 11.25 -7.36 14.78
N ARG A 197 12.23 -6.53 14.44
CA ARG A 197 13.32 -6.14 15.33
C ARG A 197 13.03 -4.87 16.12
N GLY A 198 12.21 -3.97 15.59
CA GLY A 198 11.97 -2.64 16.15
C GLY A 198 13.00 -1.64 15.64
N PHE A 199 12.55 -0.40 15.47
CA PHE A 199 13.30 0.71 14.89
C PHE A 199 14.59 1.03 15.64
N THR A 200 14.53 1.04 16.97
CA THR A 200 15.67 1.38 17.84
C THR A 200 16.76 0.33 17.76
N LYS A 201 16.36 -0.94 17.75
CA LYS A 201 17.27 -2.09 17.81
C LYS A 201 17.93 -2.33 16.45
N ILE A 202 17.20 -2.21 15.34
CA ILE A 202 17.77 -2.46 14.00
C ILE A 202 18.92 -1.48 13.67
N VAL A 203 18.82 -0.23 14.11
CA VAL A 203 19.88 0.78 13.92
C VAL A 203 21.15 0.46 14.72
N LEU A 204 21.04 -0.27 15.83
CA LEU A 204 22.20 -0.78 16.57
C LEU A 204 22.79 -2.01 15.88
N ASP A 205 21.94 -2.89 15.36
CA ASP A 205 22.34 -4.17 14.79
C ASP A 205 23.12 -4.01 13.48
N ILE A 206 22.78 -3.01 12.65
CA ILE A 206 23.59 -2.69 11.46
C ILE A 206 25.06 -2.34 11.79
N LYS A 207 25.36 -2.00 13.06
CA LYS A 207 26.73 -1.75 13.55
C LYS A 207 27.31 -2.95 14.30
N ARG A 208 26.50 -3.63 15.11
CA ARG A 208 26.96 -4.71 16.01
C ARG A 208 27.04 -6.07 15.32
N CYS A 209 26.05 -6.40 14.51
CA CYS A 209 25.92 -7.69 13.82
C CYS A 209 25.49 -7.51 12.34
N PRO A 210 26.20 -6.68 11.55
CA PRO A 210 25.79 -6.32 10.19
C PRO A 210 25.56 -7.51 9.26
N GLU A 211 26.36 -8.57 9.39
CA GLU A 211 26.21 -9.78 8.56
C GLU A 211 24.90 -10.50 8.84
N LYS A 212 24.47 -10.57 10.12
CA LYS A 212 23.18 -11.18 10.49
C LYS A 212 22.00 -10.38 9.93
N VAL A 213 22.11 -9.05 9.93
CA VAL A 213 21.08 -8.17 9.33
C VAL A 213 20.98 -8.42 7.82
N LEU A 214 22.11 -8.50 7.11
CA LEU A 214 22.13 -8.80 5.68
C LEU A 214 21.52 -10.18 5.38
N GLU A 215 21.92 -11.20 6.12
CA GLU A 215 21.37 -12.55 5.97
C GLU A 215 19.86 -12.59 6.24
N ALA A 216 19.37 -11.85 7.25
CA ALA A 216 17.94 -11.75 7.55
C ALA A 216 17.14 -11.05 6.45
N VAL A 217 17.67 -9.96 5.90
CA VAL A 217 17.07 -9.20 4.79
C VAL A 217 16.98 -10.06 3.53
N GLU A 218 18.02 -10.84 3.20
CA GLU A 218 17.98 -11.77 2.07
C GLU A 218 17.06 -12.99 2.35
N ALA A 219 17.03 -13.51 3.58
CA ALA A 219 16.14 -14.62 3.96
C ALA A 219 14.65 -14.25 3.86
N LEU A 220 14.31 -12.97 4.02
CA LEU A 220 12.94 -12.45 3.85
C LEU A 220 12.49 -12.38 2.38
N MET A 221 13.40 -12.41 1.41
CA MET A 221 13.07 -12.22 -0.01
C MET A 221 12.07 -13.25 -0.58
N PRO A 222 12.21 -14.57 -0.36
CA PRO A 222 11.22 -15.54 -0.84
C PRO A 222 9.80 -15.26 -0.33
N MET A 223 9.68 -14.85 0.94
CA MET A 223 8.41 -14.45 1.54
C MET A 223 7.90 -13.14 0.93
N ALA A 224 8.75 -12.13 0.74
CA ALA A 224 8.39 -10.85 0.12
C ALA A 224 7.86 -11.01 -1.31
N ILE A 225 8.50 -11.89 -2.10
CA ILE A 225 8.08 -12.20 -3.48
C ILE A 225 6.71 -12.88 -3.47
N TRP A 226 6.54 -13.88 -2.61
CA TRP A 226 5.30 -14.64 -2.50
C TRP A 226 4.12 -13.78 -2.02
N MET A 227 4.32 -12.96 -0.98
CA MET A 227 3.29 -12.04 -0.48
C MET A 227 2.93 -10.95 -1.48
N GLY A 228 3.91 -10.53 -2.29
CA GLY A 228 3.72 -9.55 -3.35
C GLY A 228 2.99 -10.10 -4.58
N MET A 229 2.63 -11.38 -4.63
CA MET A 229 1.89 -11.94 -5.77
C MET A 229 0.46 -11.39 -5.83
N THR A 230 0.10 -10.85 -7.00
CA THR A 230 -1.29 -10.46 -7.31
C THR A 230 -1.98 -11.60 -8.06
N PRO A 231 -3.26 -11.90 -7.78
CA PRO A 231 -4.04 -12.88 -8.54
C PRO A 231 -4.10 -12.59 -10.05
N GLU A 232 -4.15 -11.31 -10.40
CA GLU A 232 -4.25 -10.84 -11.79
C GLU A 232 -3.17 -9.80 -12.08
N VAL A 233 -2.81 -9.66 -13.35
CA VAL A 233 -1.87 -8.65 -13.83
C VAL A 233 -2.62 -7.65 -14.72
N SER A 234 -2.41 -6.36 -14.46
CA SER A 234 -3.05 -5.29 -15.24
C SER A 234 -2.20 -4.03 -15.26
N ILE A 235 -2.29 -3.29 -16.37
CA ILE A 235 -1.72 -1.95 -16.49
C ILE A 235 -2.27 -0.97 -15.44
N PHE A 236 -3.47 -1.22 -14.90
CA PHE A 236 -4.05 -0.41 -13.83
C PHE A 236 -3.55 -0.80 -12.44
N GLY A 237 -3.21 -2.08 -12.25
CA GLY A 237 -2.73 -2.61 -10.98
C GLY A 237 -1.38 -2.06 -10.57
N ALA A 238 -0.99 -2.34 -9.32
CA ALA A 238 0.34 -2.11 -8.81
C ALA A 238 0.62 -2.91 -7.54
N ASN A 239 1.89 -3.20 -7.33
CA ASN A 239 2.44 -3.54 -6.02
C ASN A 239 2.75 -2.26 -5.26
N MET A 240 2.02 -2.02 -4.16
CA MET A 240 2.13 -0.84 -3.32
C MET A 240 3.23 -1.02 -2.28
N ILE A 241 4.13 -0.05 -2.18
CA ILE A 241 5.29 -0.05 -1.29
C ILE A 241 5.25 1.23 -0.46
N MET A 242 5.15 1.08 0.88
CA MET A 242 5.36 2.18 1.83
C MET A 242 6.79 2.06 2.34
N THR A 243 7.61 3.08 2.11
CA THR A 243 9.01 3.08 2.57
C THR A 243 9.11 3.76 3.92
N HIS A 244 9.83 3.22 4.90
CA HIS A 244 9.98 3.87 6.21
C HIS A 244 11.44 4.18 6.57
N MET A 245 12.33 3.20 6.41
CA MET A 245 13.72 3.29 6.87
C MET A 245 14.66 4.21 6.07
N PRO A 246 14.48 4.48 4.76
CA PRO A 246 15.49 5.20 3.96
C PRO A 246 15.89 6.58 4.50
N THR A 247 14.96 7.35 5.07
CA THR A 247 15.28 8.68 5.63
C THR A 247 16.24 8.61 6.82
N PHE A 248 16.18 7.51 7.57
CA PHE A 248 16.98 7.29 8.77
C PHE A 248 18.36 6.67 8.50
N LEU A 249 18.57 6.17 7.29
CA LEU A 249 19.85 5.62 6.86
C LEU A 249 20.74 6.73 6.27
N ASN A 250 22.04 6.65 6.54
CA ASN A 250 23.00 7.37 5.71
C ASN A 250 23.18 6.62 4.38
N GLN A 251 23.78 7.28 3.39
CA GLN A 251 23.93 6.73 2.05
C GLN A 251 24.64 5.35 2.03
N LYS A 252 25.69 5.16 2.82
CA LYS A 252 26.43 3.89 2.88
C LYS A 252 25.57 2.76 3.44
N ASP A 253 24.79 3.03 4.47
CA ASP A 253 23.91 2.03 5.08
C ASP A 253 22.71 1.72 4.17
N PHE A 254 22.16 2.73 3.48
CA PHE A 254 21.14 2.54 2.46
C PHE A 254 21.61 1.63 1.33
N GLU A 255 22.79 1.92 0.75
CA GLU A 255 23.42 1.14 -0.32
C GLU A 255 23.68 -0.32 0.10
N LYS A 256 24.04 -0.53 1.37
CA LYS A 256 24.39 -1.86 1.88
C LYS A 256 23.16 -2.68 2.27
N PHE A 257 22.24 -2.13 3.04
CA PHE A 257 21.19 -2.91 3.72
C PHE A 257 19.81 -2.80 3.09
N TYR A 258 19.51 -1.70 2.39
CA TYR A 258 18.17 -1.39 1.90
C TYR A 258 18.06 -1.56 0.39
N TRP A 259 18.93 -0.86 -0.35
CA TRP A 259 18.82 -0.75 -1.80
C TRP A 259 18.85 -2.09 -2.56
N PRO A 260 19.74 -3.05 -2.26
CA PRO A 260 19.89 -4.24 -3.09
C PRO A 260 18.60 -5.08 -3.19
N THR A 261 17.94 -5.36 -2.07
CA THR A 261 16.71 -6.15 -2.07
C THR A 261 15.50 -5.35 -2.53
N PHE A 262 15.40 -4.07 -2.16
CA PHE A 262 14.35 -3.18 -2.66
C PHE A 262 14.36 -3.05 -4.19
N TYR A 263 15.56 -2.85 -4.75
CA TYR A 263 15.79 -2.78 -6.19
C TYR A 263 15.33 -4.04 -6.91
N LYS A 264 15.79 -5.21 -6.42
CA LYS A 264 15.42 -6.51 -7.00
C LYS A 264 13.91 -6.75 -6.92
N LEU A 265 13.26 -6.44 -5.80
CA LEU A 265 11.80 -6.61 -5.66
C LEU A 265 11.02 -5.77 -6.67
N CYS A 266 11.42 -4.51 -6.89
CA CYS A 266 10.76 -3.68 -7.90
C CYS A 266 10.84 -4.31 -9.29
N TYR A 267 11.99 -4.87 -9.66
CA TYR A 267 12.16 -5.58 -10.92
C TYR A 267 11.42 -6.92 -10.96
N ILE A 268 11.34 -7.67 -9.86
CA ILE A 268 10.55 -8.92 -9.78
C ILE A 268 9.06 -8.65 -10.03
N CYS A 269 8.52 -7.56 -9.51
CA CYS A 269 7.17 -7.10 -9.85
C CYS A 269 7.04 -6.81 -11.35
N ALA A 270 8.00 -6.06 -11.92
CA ALA A 270 8.02 -5.72 -13.33
C ALA A 270 8.18 -6.95 -14.26
N GLU A 271 8.95 -7.96 -13.87
CA GLU A 271 9.12 -9.24 -14.57
C GLU A 271 7.78 -9.98 -14.73
N ARG A 272 6.91 -9.88 -13.72
CA ARG A 272 5.55 -10.44 -13.75
C ARG A 272 4.60 -9.60 -14.62
N GLY A 273 5.03 -8.43 -15.08
CA GLY A 273 4.21 -7.46 -15.81
C GLY A 273 3.42 -6.51 -14.90
N GLN A 274 3.71 -6.47 -13.60
CA GLN A 274 3.02 -5.62 -12.63
C GLN A 274 3.89 -4.39 -12.28
N ALA A 275 3.30 -3.20 -12.36
CA ALA A 275 3.97 -1.97 -11.94
C ALA A 275 4.16 -1.93 -10.41
N VAL A 276 5.08 -1.10 -9.93
CA VAL A 276 5.16 -0.70 -8.52
C VAL A 276 4.64 0.72 -8.32
N TRP A 277 3.93 0.92 -7.22
CA TRP A 277 3.55 2.24 -6.71
C TRP A 277 4.21 2.43 -5.35
N ILE A 278 5.05 3.45 -5.23
CA ILE A 278 5.94 3.64 -4.09
C ILE A 278 5.57 4.96 -3.43
N PHE A 279 5.13 4.90 -2.17
CA PHE A 279 5.09 6.06 -1.31
C PHE A 279 6.48 6.28 -0.74
N CYS A 280 7.13 7.34 -1.22
CA CYS A 280 8.43 7.79 -0.78
C CYS A 280 8.23 8.70 0.44
N GLU A 281 8.23 8.11 1.62
CA GLU A 281 8.08 8.85 2.89
C GLU A 281 9.28 9.74 3.17
N ASP A 282 9.00 10.91 3.73
CA ASP A 282 9.97 11.98 3.95
C ASP A 282 10.70 12.42 2.65
N ASP A 283 11.85 13.07 2.78
CA ASP A 283 12.60 13.62 1.65
C ASP A 283 13.56 12.59 1.01
N TRP A 284 13.20 12.14 -0.19
CA TRP A 284 13.98 11.22 -1.03
C TRP A 284 14.96 11.89 -2.00
N THR A 285 15.12 13.22 -1.94
CA THR A 285 15.98 13.98 -2.87
C THR A 285 17.41 13.42 -2.92
N ARG A 286 17.94 12.96 -1.78
CA ARG A 286 19.29 12.37 -1.69
C ARG A 286 19.44 11.04 -2.43
N TYR A 287 18.33 10.36 -2.72
CA TYR A 287 18.30 9.04 -3.38
C TYR A 287 17.69 9.10 -4.79
N ILE A 288 17.56 10.30 -5.37
CA ILE A 288 16.92 10.48 -6.68
C ILE A 288 17.61 9.68 -7.80
N ASP A 289 18.94 9.53 -7.73
CA ASP A 289 19.70 8.76 -8.73
C ASP A 289 19.40 7.26 -8.62
N TYR A 290 19.15 6.75 -7.40
CA TYR A 290 18.68 5.39 -7.18
C TYR A 290 17.28 5.18 -7.75
N LEU A 291 16.35 6.11 -7.48
CA LEU A 291 15.00 6.06 -8.05
C LEU A 291 15.05 6.00 -9.59
N GLN A 292 16.01 6.67 -10.23
CA GLN A 292 16.19 6.60 -11.68
C GLN A 292 16.52 5.19 -12.19
N GLU A 293 17.09 4.31 -11.39
CA GLU A 293 17.45 2.94 -11.76
C GLU A 293 16.26 1.96 -11.76
N LEU A 294 15.15 2.33 -11.12
CA LEU A 294 13.95 1.49 -11.01
C LEU A 294 13.30 1.22 -12.39
N PRO A 295 12.41 0.22 -12.52
CA PRO A 295 11.74 -0.07 -13.78
C PRO A 295 10.97 1.13 -14.35
N PRO A 296 11.00 1.38 -15.67
CA PRO A 296 10.15 2.40 -16.30
C PRO A 296 8.66 2.20 -15.99
N GLY A 297 7.94 3.29 -15.78
CA GLY A 297 6.53 3.26 -15.39
C GLY A 297 6.29 3.02 -13.90
N THR A 298 7.36 2.94 -13.08
CA THR A 298 7.25 3.04 -11.62
C THR A 298 6.50 4.32 -11.25
N ARG A 299 5.54 4.19 -10.35
CA ARG A 299 4.69 5.29 -9.89
C ARG A 299 5.20 5.76 -8.54
N LEU A 300 5.68 6.99 -8.47
CA LEU A 300 6.26 7.58 -7.28
C LEU A 300 5.29 8.59 -6.68
N HIS A 301 4.89 8.35 -5.43
CA HIS A 301 4.15 9.30 -4.62
C HIS A 301 5.10 9.91 -3.60
N MET A 302 5.32 11.21 -3.69
CA MET A 302 6.34 11.90 -2.90
C MET A 302 5.71 12.64 -1.73
N GLU A 303 6.17 12.40 -0.51
CA GLU A 303 5.81 13.25 0.62
C GLU A 303 6.52 14.60 0.49
N TYR A 304 7.86 14.60 0.43
CA TYR A 304 8.68 15.81 0.30
C TYR A 304 9.74 15.70 -0.82
N GLY A 305 10.39 16.83 -1.11
CA GLY A 305 11.47 16.96 -2.08
C GLY A 305 11.28 18.14 -3.05
N ASP A 306 12.27 18.41 -3.89
CA ASP A 306 12.18 19.46 -4.93
C ASP A 306 11.46 18.94 -6.19
N PRO A 307 10.20 19.33 -6.46
CA PRO A 307 9.44 18.83 -7.60
C PRO A 307 10.11 19.11 -8.95
N LYS A 308 10.92 20.19 -9.07
CA LYS A 308 11.62 20.51 -10.34
C LYS A 308 12.71 19.50 -10.62
N LEU A 309 13.53 19.21 -9.61
CA LEU A 309 14.61 18.24 -9.73
C LEU A 309 14.07 16.83 -10.01
N PHE A 310 13.00 16.43 -9.32
CA PHE A 310 12.30 15.17 -9.58
C PHE A 310 11.74 15.10 -11.00
N LYS A 311 11.11 16.17 -11.49
CA LYS A 311 10.60 16.23 -12.86
C LYS A 311 11.72 16.10 -13.88
N GLU A 312 12.80 16.83 -13.71
CA GLU A 312 13.94 16.84 -14.63
C GLU A 312 14.58 15.46 -14.76
N LYS A 313 14.86 14.80 -13.63
CA LYS A 313 15.54 13.50 -13.61
C LYS A 313 14.63 12.32 -13.94
N LEU A 314 13.39 12.32 -13.43
CA LEU A 314 12.54 11.13 -13.43
C LEU A 314 11.32 11.24 -14.34
N GLY A 315 10.86 12.44 -14.70
CA GLY A 315 9.55 12.66 -15.34
C GLY A 315 9.34 12.01 -16.71
N LYS A 316 10.42 11.63 -17.41
CA LYS A 316 10.33 10.89 -18.69
C LYS A 316 10.17 9.38 -18.50
N LYS A 317 10.55 8.86 -17.33
CA LYS A 317 10.63 7.42 -17.03
C LYS A 317 9.59 6.98 -15.99
N MET A 318 9.36 7.81 -14.98
CA MET A 318 8.48 7.53 -13.84
C MET A 318 7.20 8.36 -13.91
N VAL A 319 6.12 7.85 -13.33
CA VAL A 319 4.91 8.63 -13.07
C VAL A 319 5.04 9.30 -11.72
N LEU A 320 4.88 10.62 -11.65
CA LEU A 320 5.04 11.40 -10.41
C LEU A 320 3.68 11.80 -9.83
N SER A 321 3.55 11.73 -8.50
CA SER A 321 2.43 12.25 -7.71
C SER A 321 2.89 12.75 -6.33
N GLY A 322 1.99 13.39 -5.58
CA GLY A 322 2.28 13.94 -4.25
C GLY A 322 2.77 15.38 -4.29
N PHE A 323 3.73 15.74 -3.43
CA PHE A 323 4.31 17.09 -3.24
C PHE A 323 3.38 18.20 -2.74
N TYR A 324 2.06 18.15 -3.00
CA TYR A 324 1.18 19.21 -2.50
C TYR A 324 1.05 19.10 -0.98
N PRO A 325 1.50 20.10 -0.19
CA PRO A 325 1.53 20.00 1.26
C PRO A 325 0.12 20.11 1.84
N ILE A 326 -0.43 19.02 2.38
CA ILE A 326 -1.80 19.01 2.91
C ILE A 326 -1.99 20.02 4.05
N THR A 327 -0.94 20.25 4.84
CA THR A 327 -0.92 21.19 5.97
C THR A 327 -1.16 22.64 5.54
N LEU A 328 -0.80 23.00 4.29
CA LEU A 328 -1.05 24.34 3.75
C LEU A 328 -2.55 24.66 3.68
N LEU A 329 -3.40 23.65 3.48
CA LEU A 329 -4.85 23.84 3.46
C LEU A 329 -5.40 24.33 4.79
N LYS A 330 -4.70 24.08 5.90
CA LYS A 330 -5.06 24.59 7.22
C LYS A 330 -4.49 25.96 7.50
N THR A 331 -3.21 26.14 7.21
CA THR A 331 -2.45 27.32 7.65
C THR A 331 -2.47 28.47 6.64
N GLY A 332 -2.77 28.17 5.37
CA GLY A 332 -2.78 29.13 4.27
C GLY A 332 -4.14 29.76 4.02
N THR A 333 -4.12 30.90 3.33
CA THR A 333 -5.32 31.46 2.69
C THR A 333 -5.69 30.62 1.47
N LYS A 334 -6.97 30.69 1.06
CA LYS A 334 -7.45 30.09 -0.19
C LYS A 334 -6.55 30.38 -1.38
N GLN A 335 -6.11 31.63 -1.55
CA GLN A 335 -5.26 32.03 -2.67
C GLN A 335 -3.86 31.39 -2.59
N GLN A 336 -3.24 31.34 -1.41
CA GLN A 336 -1.93 30.68 -1.24
C GLN A 336 -2.01 29.18 -1.56
N CYS A 337 -3.12 28.53 -1.22
CA CYS A 337 -3.36 27.13 -1.57
C CYS A 337 -3.45 26.93 -3.10
N ILE A 338 -4.22 27.80 -3.78
CA ILE A 338 -4.35 27.79 -5.24
C ILE A 338 -3.00 28.09 -5.92
N ASP A 339 -2.25 29.07 -5.43
CA ASP A 339 -0.94 29.46 -5.98
C ASP A 339 0.06 28.30 -5.88
N LYS A 340 0.02 27.54 -4.78
CA LYS A 340 0.84 26.32 -4.62
C LYS A 340 0.42 25.23 -5.61
N ALA A 341 -0.88 25.01 -5.82
CA ALA A 341 -1.36 24.06 -6.81
C ALA A 341 -0.90 24.44 -8.22
N LYS A 342 -0.99 25.73 -8.57
CA LYS A 342 -0.51 26.28 -9.84
C LYS A 342 0.98 26.04 -10.03
N GLU A 343 1.79 26.38 -9.03
CA GLU A 343 3.25 26.16 -9.06
C GLU A 343 3.59 24.69 -9.36
N LEU A 344 2.94 23.75 -8.67
CA LEU A 344 3.18 22.31 -8.86
C LEU A 344 2.70 21.84 -10.24
N ILE A 345 1.57 22.32 -10.74
CA ILE A 345 1.09 22.02 -12.10
C ILE A 345 2.11 22.52 -13.14
N ASP A 346 2.56 23.77 -13.04
CA ASP A 346 3.52 24.37 -13.97
C ASP A 346 4.86 23.60 -14.02
N ILE A 347 5.24 22.96 -12.90
CA ILE A 347 6.47 22.15 -12.80
C ILE A 347 6.24 20.71 -13.27
N LEU A 348 5.24 20.02 -12.72
CA LEU A 348 5.12 18.57 -12.81
C LEU A 348 4.31 18.11 -14.03
N ALA A 349 3.30 18.88 -14.45
CA ALA A 349 2.41 18.46 -15.53
C ALA A 349 3.10 18.40 -16.90
N PRO A 350 3.90 19.40 -17.35
CA PRO A 350 4.43 19.43 -18.72
C PRO A 350 5.13 18.12 -19.14
N GLY A 351 4.79 17.63 -20.33
CA GLY A 351 5.35 16.39 -20.87
C GLY A 351 4.72 15.08 -20.37
N GLY A 352 3.64 15.13 -19.57
CA GLY A 352 2.92 13.95 -19.11
C GLY A 352 3.55 13.25 -17.90
N ASN A 353 3.17 11.99 -17.67
CA ASN A 353 3.61 11.17 -16.52
C ASN A 353 3.37 11.85 -15.15
N TYR A 354 2.23 12.52 -15.00
CA TYR A 354 1.87 13.21 -13.78
C TYR A 354 0.46 12.84 -13.35
N ILE A 355 0.27 12.65 -12.05
CA ILE A 355 -1.02 12.52 -11.37
C ILE A 355 -0.99 13.53 -10.22
N PHE A 356 -1.94 14.44 -10.19
CA PHE A 356 -2.04 15.36 -9.05
C PHE A 356 -2.47 14.59 -7.79
N GLY A 357 -1.81 14.87 -6.67
CA GLY A 357 -2.16 14.34 -5.36
C GLY A 357 -1.47 15.15 -4.26
N PHE A 358 -1.82 14.85 -3.01
CA PHE A 358 -1.25 15.47 -1.81
C PHE A 358 -0.01 14.71 -1.33
N ASP A 359 0.86 15.36 -0.56
CA ASP A 359 2.01 14.71 0.11
C ASP A 359 1.56 13.51 0.95
N LYS A 360 0.45 13.67 1.68
CA LYS A 360 -0.23 12.66 2.49
C LYS A 360 -1.73 12.92 2.59
N HIS A 361 -2.42 12.13 3.40
CA HIS A 361 -3.86 12.24 3.62
C HIS A 361 -4.19 13.02 4.89
N ALA A 362 -5.28 13.77 4.87
CA ALA A 362 -5.86 14.37 6.07
C ALA A 362 -6.53 13.25 6.89
N MET A 363 -6.23 13.19 8.18
CA MET A 363 -6.72 12.15 9.10
C MET A 363 -7.79 12.66 10.06
N SER A 364 -7.80 13.97 10.34
CA SER A 364 -8.82 14.63 11.15
C SER A 364 -9.42 15.82 10.42
N ILE A 365 -10.69 16.12 10.70
CA ILE A 365 -11.39 17.33 10.24
C ILE A 365 -10.62 18.62 10.57
N ASN A 366 -9.75 18.58 11.59
CA ASN A 366 -8.93 19.70 12.00
C ASN A 366 -7.66 19.90 11.15
N ASP A 367 -7.26 18.92 10.35
CA ASP A 367 -6.01 18.95 9.57
C ASP A 367 -6.05 19.90 8.39
N ILE A 368 -7.24 20.27 7.91
CA ILE A 368 -7.45 21.14 6.74
C ILE A 368 -8.60 22.12 6.97
N ASN A 369 -8.69 23.16 6.13
CA ASN A 369 -9.95 23.86 5.90
C ASN A 369 -10.65 23.24 4.67
N PRO A 370 -11.85 22.66 4.80
CA PRO A 370 -12.57 22.05 3.68
C PRO A 370 -12.81 23.01 2.50
N GLU A 371 -13.02 24.30 2.75
CA GLU A 371 -13.20 25.29 1.67
C GLU A 371 -11.93 25.50 0.85
N ASN A 372 -10.76 25.50 1.52
CA ASN A 372 -9.47 25.56 0.84
C ASN A 372 -9.23 24.29 0.01
N TYR A 373 -9.59 23.13 0.56
CA TYR A 373 -9.48 21.84 -0.14
C TYR A 373 -10.28 21.85 -1.44
N VAL A 374 -11.58 22.18 -1.36
CA VAL A 374 -12.47 22.23 -2.53
C VAL A 374 -11.95 23.24 -3.56
N ALA A 375 -11.52 24.42 -3.11
CA ALA A 375 -10.99 25.45 -3.99
C ALA A 375 -9.74 24.99 -4.77
N VAL A 376 -8.84 24.25 -4.12
CA VAL A 376 -7.66 23.66 -4.77
C VAL A 376 -8.07 22.61 -5.77
N MET A 377 -8.91 21.66 -5.38
CA MET A 377 -9.31 20.56 -6.25
C MET A 377 -10.07 21.04 -7.50
N GLU A 378 -10.94 22.03 -7.34
CA GLU A 378 -11.66 22.65 -8.47
C GLU A 378 -10.69 23.40 -9.40
N TYR A 379 -9.77 24.20 -8.83
CA TYR A 379 -8.73 24.88 -9.61
C TYR A 379 -7.87 23.88 -10.41
N VAL A 380 -7.45 22.78 -9.78
CA VAL A 380 -6.63 21.74 -10.41
C VAL A 380 -7.40 21.13 -11.59
N LEU A 381 -8.65 20.73 -11.42
CA LEU A 381 -9.47 20.14 -12.48
C LEU A 381 -9.70 21.09 -13.66
N GLU A 382 -9.92 22.37 -13.39
CA GLU A 382 -10.08 23.41 -14.42
C GLU A 382 -8.81 23.62 -15.25
N ASN A 383 -7.63 23.40 -14.65
CA ASN A 383 -6.32 23.63 -15.25
C ASN A 383 -5.56 22.34 -15.61
N ALA A 384 -6.25 21.19 -15.65
CA ALA A 384 -5.59 19.89 -15.81
C ALA A 384 -5.25 19.49 -17.26
N LYS A 385 -5.81 20.19 -18.25
CA LYS A 385 -5.76 19.79 -19.67
C LYS A 385 -4.36 19.92 -20.26
N TYR A 386 -4.02 18.96 -21.11
CA TYR A 386 -2.84 19.03 -21.96
C TYR A 386 -3.17 19.63 -23.32
N GLU A 387 -2.23 20.38 -23.90
CA GLU A 387 -2.34 20.89 -25.27
C GLU A 387 -1.99 19.83 -26.34
N ASN A 388 -1.32 18.75 -25.92
CA ASN A 388 -0.75 17.73 -26.80
C ASN A 388 -1.12 16.28 -26.42
N PRO A 389 -2.41 15.97 -26.17
CA PRO A 389 -2.83 14.62 -25.79
C PRO A 389 -2.56 13.59 -26.88
N GLY A 390 -2.37 12.34 -26.48
CA GLY A 390 -2.09 11.20 -27.38
C GLY A 390 -0.64 11.08 -27.83
N ARG A 391 0.23 12.06 -27.52
CA ARG A 391 1.67 11.94 -27.81
C ARG A 391 2.35 11.01 -26.80
N PRO A 392 3.36 10.22 -27.23
CA PRO A 392 4.16 9.43 -26.31
C PRO A 392 5.03 10.35 -25.44
N VAL A 393 5.16 10.01 -24.15
CA VAL A 393 6.06 10.69 -23.20
C VAL A 393 7.52 10.33 -23.46
N THR A 394 7.78 9.07 -23.85
CA THR A 394 9.10 8.56 -24.20
C THR A 394 9.01 7.60 -25.39
N THR A 395 10.12 7.41 -26.10
CA THR A 395 10.26 6.42 -27.18
C THR A 395 10.86 5.10 -26.69
N GLU A 396 11.35 5.06 -25.46
CA GLU A 396 11.87 3.86 -24.83
C GLU A 396 10.75 2.87 -24.52
N LYS A 397 10.94 1.60 -24.91
CA LYS A 397 10.01 0.53 -24.58
C LYS A 397 10.29 0.03 -23.17
N ARG A 398 9.23 -0.21 -22.40
CA ARG A 398 9.37 -0.64 -20.99
C ARG A 398 9.91 -2.05 -20.89
N GLU A 399 9.48 -2.92 -21.79
CA GLU A 399 9.82 -4.34 -21.82
C GLU A 399 11.33 -4.54 -22.02
N ASP A 400 11.98 -3.65 -22.77
CA ASP A 400 13.41 -3.71 -23.07
C ASP A 400 14.28 -3.37 -21.84
N ALA A 401 13.70 -2.73 -20.82
CA ALA A 401 14.42 -2.29 -19.62
C ALA A 401 14.28 -3.26 -18.42
N VAL A 402 13.42 -4.28 -18.49
CA VAL A 402 13.13 -5.16 -17.35
C VAL A 402 14.28 -6.16 -17.14
N LYS A 403 15.02 -5.98 -16.04
CA LYS A 403 16.01 -6.95 -15.55
C LYS A 403 15.31 -8.11 -14.84
N LYS A 404 15.94 -9.29 -14.88
CA LYS A 404 15.42 -10.51 -14.26
C LYS A 404 16.20 -10.89 -13.00
N PHE A 405 15.52 -10.99 -11.87
CA PHE A 405 16.04 -11.37 -10.56
C PHE A 405 15.20 -12.47 -9.90
N SER A 406 13.97 -12.76 -10.38
CA SER A 406 13.11 -13.78 -9.77
C SER A 406 13.78 -15.15 -9.64
N HIS A 407 14.62 -15.52 -10.61
CA HIS A 407 15.39 -16.76 -10.65
C HIS A 407 16.52 -16.86 -9.61
N GLU A 408 16.93 -15.75 -8.98
CA GLU A 408 17.95 -15.75 -7.91
C GLU A 408 17.40 -16.26 -6.58
N TYR A 409 16.08 -16.28 -6.42
CA TYR A 409 15.43 -16.61 -5.15
C TYR A 409 14.74 -17.98 -5.23
N PRO A 410 14.85 -18.80 -4.17
CA PRO A 410 14.10 -20.05 -4.11
C PRO A 410 12.60 -19.78 -3.97
N PRO A 411 11.73 -20.74 -4.34
CA PRO A 411 10.31 -20.63 -4.07
C PRO A 411 10.07 -20.55 -2.55
N PHE A 412 9.07 -19.78 -2.15
CA PHE A 412 8.61 -19.72 -0.76
C PHE A 412 8.21 -21.10 -0.25
N LYS A 413 8.59 -21.40 1.00
CA LYS A 413 8.25 -22.64 1.70
C LYS A 413 7.98 -22.37 3.17
N SER A 414 6.93 -22.99 3.70
CA SER A 414 6.57 -23.01 5.11
C SER A 414 6.03 -24.38 5.47
N LYS A 415 6.21 -24.83 6.72
CA LYS A 415 5.57 -26.06 7.21
C LYS A 415 4.07 -25.89 7.50
N TYR A 416 3.57 -24.66 7.53
CA TYR A 416 2.16 -24.33 7.78
C TYR A 416 1.36 -24.07 6.50
N ILE A 417 2.04 -23.75 5.39
CA ILE A 417 1.43 -23.52 4.08
C ILE A 417 1.99 -24.57 3.13
N VAL A 418 1.29 -25.70 3.04
CA VAL A 418 1.69 -26.85 2.24
C VAL A 418 0.90 -26.91 0.92
N PRO A 419 1.46 -27.51 -0.15
CA PRO A 419 0.70 -27.77 -1.37
C PRO A 419 -0.50 -28.71 -1.11
N PHE A 420 -1.54 -28.60 -1.93
CA PHE A 420 -2.72 -29.49 -1.85
C PHE A 420 -2.32 -30.97 -1.91
N GLU A 421 -1.32 -31.30 -2.71
CA GLU A 421 -0.80 -32.66 -2.90
C GLU A 421 -0.17 -33.24 -1.63
N GLU A 422 0.27 -32.40 -0.70
CA GLU A 422 0.72 -32.81 0.63
C GLU A 422 -0.45 -32.91 1.61
N PHE A 423 -1.31 -31.89 1.65
CA PHE A 423 -2.50 -31.85 2.51
C PHE A 423 -3.43 -33.05 2.32
N ILE A 424 -3.66 -33.47 1.06
CA ILE A 424 -4.62 -34.53 0.74
C ILE A 424 -4.15 -35.93 1.18
N LYS A 425 -2.87 -36.12 1.50
CA LYS A 425 -2.33 -37.44 1.90
C LYS A 425 -2.95 -37.97 3.18
N ASP A 426 -3.35 -37.07 4.08
CA ASP A 426 -3.94 -37.40 5.37
C ASP A 426 -5.46 -37.58 5.31
N TYR A 427 -6.08 -37.42 4.13
CA TYR A 427 -7.52 -37.56 3.93
C TYR A 427 -7.85 -38.65 2.90
N PRO A 428 -8.68 -39.66 3.25
CA PRO A 428 -9.03 -40.72 2.32
C PRO A 428 -9.93 -40.20 1.19
N VAL A 429 -9.37 -40.10 -0.02
CA VAL A 429 -10.13 -39.72 -1.23
C VAL A 429 -11.10 -40.83 -1.60
N VAL A 430 -12.40 -40.53 -1.49
CA VAL A 430 -13.47 -41.50 -1.77
C VAL A 430 -13.67 -41.79 -3.26
N ASP A 431 -13.33 -40.82 -4.13
CA ASP A 431 -13.49 -40.91 -5.59
C ASP A 431 -12.55 -39.90 -6.27
N GLU A 432 -11.80 -40.32 -7.31
CA GLU A 432 -10.86 -39.43 -8.00
C GLU A 432 -11.55 -38.24 -8.68
N ARG A 433 -12.85 -38.36 -9.03
CA ARG A 433 -13.62 -37.28 -9.67
C ARG A 433 -13.81 -36.07 -8.75
N VAL A 434 -13.72 -36.23 -7.42
CA VAL A 434 -13.87 -35.09 -6.50
C VAL A 434 -12.57 -34.33 -6.27
N VAL A 435 -11.41 -34.89 -6.64
CA VAL A 435 -10.08 -34.32 -6.36
C VAL A 435 -9.91 -32.90 -6.91
N PRO A 436 -10.32 -32.57 -8.17
CA PRO A 436 -10.22 -31.20 -8.67
C PRO A 436 -11.02 -30.19 -7.83
N TYR A 437 -12.22 -30.59 -7.37
CA TYR A 437 -13.07 -29.74 -6.52
C TYR A 437 -12.49 -29.58 -5.11
N MET A 438 -11.89 -30.64 -4.56
CA MET A 438 -11.17 -30.59 -3.29
C MET A 438 -9.98 -29.64 -3.36
N LYS A 439 -9.23 -29.67 -4.47
CA LYS A 439 -8.12 -28.74 -4.74
C LYS A 439 -8.61 -27.29 -4.79
N THR A 440 -9.65 -27.00 -5.59
CA THR A 440 -10.26 -25.66 -5.64
C THR A 440 -10.71 -25.18 -4.26
N ALA A 441 -11.34 -26.07 -3.47
CA ALA A 441 -11.79 -25.73 -2.13
C ALA A 441 -10.61 -25.43 -1.19
N TYR A 442 -9.58 -26.29 -1.20
CA TYR A 442 -8.38 -26.11 -0.40
C TYR A 442 -7.69 -24.78 -0.71
N GLU A 443 -7.44 -24.49 -1.99
CA GLU A 443 -6.81 -23.25 -2.44
C GLU A 443 -7.63 -22.02 -2.03
N LYS A 444 -8.97 -22.07 -2.22
CA LYS A 444 -9.87 -20.99 -1.82
C LYS A 444 -9.79 -20.71 -0.31
N TYR A 445 -10.01 -21.71 0.53
CA TYR A 445 -10.08 -21.49 1.98
C TYR A 445 -8.70 -21.23 2.61
N THR A 446 -7.65 -21.79 2.03
CA THR A 446 -6.27 -21.49 2.43
C THR A 446 -5.92 -20.04 2.10
N GLY A 447 -6.23 -19.59 0.88
CA GLY A 447 -6.06 -18.19 0.46
C GLY A 447 -6.88 -17.20 1.28
N MET A 448 -8.05 -17.62 1.80
CA MET A 448 -8.84 -16.81 2.73
C MET A 448 -8.20 -16.69 4.12
N VAL A 449 -7.38 -17.63 4.57
CA VAL A 449 -6.80 -17.61 5.93
C VAL A 449 -5.40 -17.00 5.95
N ILE A 450 -4.60 -17.26 4.92
CA ILE A 450 -3.20 -16.83 4.83
C ILE A 450 -2.99 -15.35 5.19
N PRO A 451 -3.75 -14.38 4.65
CA PRO A 451 -3.56 -12.97 4.94
C PRO A 451 -3.62 -12.63 6.43
N TYR A 452 -4.31 -13.47 7.22
CA TYR A 452 -4.54 -13.28 8.65
C TYR A 452 -3.45 -13.89 9.53
N LEU A 453 -2.56 -14.73 8.98
CA LEU A 453 -1.46 -15.37 9.73
C LEU A 453 -0.34 -14.39 10.13
N PHE A 454 -0.25 -13.26 9.43
CA PHE A 454 0.79 -12.24 9.60
C PHE A 454 0.21 -10.83 9.78
N ILE A 455 -1.05 -10.71 10.25
CA ILE A 455 -1.59 -9.40 10.68
C ILE A 455 -0.91 -9.01 11.99
N LEU A 456 0.27 -8.44 11.81
CA LEU A 456 1.06 -7.80 12.84
C LEU A 456 0.30 -6.61 13.39
#